data_AF-A0AAU9CBA4-F1
#
_entry.id   AF-A0AAU9CBA4-F1
#
_cell.length_a   1.000
_cell.length_b   1.000
_cell.length_c   1.000
_cell.angle_alpha   90.00
_cell.angle_beta   90.00
_cell.angle_gamma   90.00
#
_symmetry.space_group_name_H-M   'P 1'
#
loop_
_entity.id
_entity.type
_entity.pdbx_description
1 polymer ?
#
loop_
_entity_poly.entity_id
_entity_poly.type
_entity_poly.pdbx_seq_one_letter_code
_entity_poly.pdbx_strand_id
1 'polypeptide(L)'
;MFVRSITHPGDSCEFRSLSDGWNAEDALKDAEEFDQVVISGGDGTTASLLYAAKDKDLNVCVFPSGTANLFFSNLGNSPEPAAVARACRIGRTFDCDLGGISWADPQGQEHHCGFTLMTGSGFDASLMRAAVPNKKAMGESAYFLAAFDNSHPPVVTFTIELDDQTVVREGIACIVANCAMIQGDIEIMPDCRLDDGLLDVIVLETNDAVGLLRPLLFGLIDHHGANLGRPRLERFRTKRVHVSSSKPIPLQIDGDALDYEISQFSARVLPERVSVIVDSFSPYYPQDHDDLEPRFPGSEIEAFPHS
;
A
#
# COMPACT_ATOMS: atom_id res chain seq x y z
N MET A 1 13.48 19.06 -9.38
CA MET A 1 14.83 18.46 -9.43
C MET A 1 14.76 17.09 -10.09
N PHE A 2 13.89 16.19 -9.61
CA PHE A 2 13.64 14.85 -10.19
C PHE A 2 13.56 14.78 -11.73
N VAL A 3 12.63 15.53 -12.36
CA VAL A 3 12.44 15.47 -13.83
C VAL A 3 13.74 15.78 -14.58
N ARG A 4 14.52 16.78 -14.13
CA ARG A 4 15.82 17.12 -14.73
C ARG A 4 16.89 16.06 -14.48
N SER A 5 16.74 15.26 -13.43
CA SER A 5 17.68 14.19 -13.08
C SER A 5 17.40 12.90 -13.84
N ILE A 6 16.16 12.67 -14.29
CA ILE A 6 15.77 11.48 -15.07
C ILE A 6 15.85 11.71 -16.59
N THR A 7 15.67 12.95 -17.07
CA THR A 7 15.70 13.26 -18.51
C THR A 7 17.10 13.56 -19.02
N HIS A 8 17.48 12.87 -20.09
CA HIS A 8 18.73 13.02 -20.85
C HIS A 8 18.45 13.48 -22.29
N PRO A 9 19.47 13.97 -23.02
CA PRO A 9 19.33 14.27 -24.44
C PRO A 9 18.85 13.05 -25.24
N GLY A 10 17.72 13.21 -25.93
CA GLY A 10 17.06 12.15 -26.71
C GLY A 10 15.77 11.61 -26.08
N ASP A 11 15.54 11.86 -24.79
CA ASP A 11 14.32 11.43 -24.11
C ASP A 11 13.14 12.35 -24.42
N SER A 12 11.94 11.76 -24.49
CA SER A 12 10.67 12.49 -24.38
C SER A 12 10.08 12.33 -22.98
N CYS A 13 9.65 13.43 -22.37
CA CYS A 13 8.97 13.41 -21.08
C CYS A 13 7.65 14.17 -21.18
N GLU A 14 6.56 13.49 -20.80
CA GLU A 14 5.26 14.10 -20.64
C GLU A 14 4.92 14.24 -19.16
N PHE A 15 4.38 15.41 -18.77
CA PHE A 15 3.94 15.68 -17.41
C PHE A 15 2.43 15.82 -17.36
N ARG A 16 1.77 15.03 -16.51
CA ARG A 16 0.33 15.08 -16.28
C ARG A 16 0.03 15.47 -14.84
N SER A 17 -0.68 16.58 -14.68
CA SER A 17 -1.26 16.96 -13.39
C SER A 17 -2.70 16.46 -13.36
N LEU A 18 -3.03 15.63 -12.37
CA LEU A 18 -4.38 15.10 -12.20
C LEU A 18 -5.24 16.13 -11.46
N SER A 19 -6.44 16.41 -11.97
CA SER A 19 -7.41 17.29 -11.32
C SER A 19 -8.15 16.56 -10.20
N ASP A 20 -8.90 17.30 -9.37
CA ASP A 20 -9.86 16.67 -8.47
C ASP A 20 -10.85 15.80 -9.26
N GLY A 21 -11.20 14.63 -8.72
CA GLY A 21 -12.13 13.69 -9.38
C GLY A 21 -11.58 13.02 -10.65
N TRP A 22 -10.26 13.00 -10.83
CA TRP A 22 -9.62 12.28 -11.92
C TRP A 22 -10.00 10.79 -11.97
N ASN A 23 -9.88 10.21 -13.16
CA ASN A 23 -10.06 8.78 -13.41
C ASN A 23 -8.70 8.14 -13.75
N ALA A 24 -8.38 7.00 -13.12
CA ALA A 24 -7.09 6.35 -13.27
C ALA A 24 -6.88 5.71 -14.65
N GLU A 25 -7.93 5.16 -15.25
CA GLU A 25 -7.87 4.58 -16.60
C GLU A 25 -7.61 5.68 -17.64
N ASP A 26 -8.29 6.83 -17.52
CA ASP A 26 -8.07 7.98 -18.40
C ASP A 26 -6.66 8.56 -18.25
N ALA A 27 -6.12 8.56 -17.04
CA ALA A 27 -4.76 9.04 -16.76
C ALA A 27 -3.68 8.18 -17.44
N LEU A 28 -3.93 6.86 -17.55
CA LEU A 28 -3.00 5.85 -18.08
C LEU A 28 -3.35 5.35 -19.49
N LYS A 29 -4.29 6.00 -20.19
CA LYS A 29 -4.84 5.54 -21.48
C LYS A 29 -3.79 5.25 -22.56
N ASP A 30 -2.72 6.04 -22.58
CA ASP A 30 -1.59 6.00 -23.53
C ASP A 30 -0.26 5.74 -22.81
N ALA A 31 -0.30 5.28 -21.55
CA ALA A 31 0.89 5.03 -20.76
C ALA A 31 1.83 3.99 -21.39
N GLU A 32 1.28 3.05 -22.18
CA GLU A 32 2.05 2.01 -22.89
C GLU A 32 2.83 2.55 -24.10
N GLU A 33 2.63 3.82 -24.47
CA GLU A 33 3.48 4.52 -25.44
C GLU A 33 4.81 5.00 -24.83
N PHE A 34 4.97 4.87 -23.50
CA PHE A 34 6.15 5.27 -22.75
C PHE A 34 6.89 4.07 -22.18
N ASP A 35 8.23 4.13 -22.16
CA ASP A 35 9.06 3.07 -21.58
C ASP A 35 8.93 2.97 -20.05
N GLN A 36 8.59 4.09 -19.41
CA GLN A 36 8.49 4.24 -17.96
C GLN A 36 7.38 5.21 -17.57
N VAL A 37 6.64 4.86 -16.52
CA VAL A 37 5.62 5.71 -15.92
C VAL A 37 6.04 6.08 -14.51
N VAL A 38 6.08 7.37 -14.20
CA VAL A 38 6.35 7.86 -12.85
C VAL A 38 5.04 8.28 -12.19
N ILE A 39 4.63 7.57 -11.15
CA ILE A 39 3.49 7.95 -10.31
C ILE A 39 4.01 8.83 -9.18
N SER A 40 3.65 10.12 -9.18
CA SER A 40 3.96 11.05 -8.09
C SER A 40 2.69 11.32 -7.30
N GLY A 41 2.59 10.79 -6.08
CA GLY A 41 1.43 10.98 -5.23
C GLY A 41 1.63 10.42 -3.83
N GLY A 42 0.54 10.37 -3.06
CA GLY A 42 0.46 9.57 -1.84
C GLY A 42 -0.09 8.17 -2.12
N ASP A 43 -0.39 7.43 -1.06
CA ASP A 43 -0.81 6.03 -1.13
C ASP A 43 -2.10 5.83 -1.94
N GLY A 44 -3.15 6.64 -1.72
CA GLY A 44 -4.40 6.51 -2.49
C GLY A 44 -4.25 6.76 -4.00
N THR A 45 -3.40 7.73 -4.40
CA THR A 45 -3.05 7.97 -5.80
C THR A 45 -2.28 6.79 -6.38
N THR A 46 -1.32 6.27 -5.61
CA THR A 46 -0.49 5.13 -5.98
C THR A 46 -1.33 3.88 -6.17
N ALA A 47 -2.19 3.54 -5.21
CA ALA A 47 -3.09 2.40 -5.28
C ALA A 47 -4.03 2.46 -6.49
N SER A 48 -4.65 3.63 -6.73
CA SER A 48 -5.58 3.82 -7.84
C SER A 48 -4.90 3.66 -9.20
N LEU A 49 -3.72 4.24 -9.39
CA LEU A 49 -2.98 4.16 -10.65
C LEU A 49 -2.34 2.78 -10.85
N LEU A 50 -1.79 2.14 -9.80
CA LEU A 50 -1.27 0.77 -9.91
C LEU A 50 -2.39 -0.21 -10.26
N TYR A 51 -3.58 -0.05 -9.67
CA TYR A 51 -4.74 -0.89 -10.00
C TYR A 51 -5.24 -0.69 -11.44
N ALA A 52 -5.17 0.53 -11.99
CA ALA A 52 -5.44 0.78 -13.41
C ALA A 52 -4.32 0.23 -14.32
N ALA A 53 -3.08 0.18 -13.83
CA ALA A 53 -1.93 -0.38 -14.54
C ALA A 53 -1.88 -1.92 -14.53
N LYS A 54 -2.68 -2.62 -13.70
CA LYS A 54 -2.59 -4.06 -13.43
C LYS A 54 -2.64 -5.01 -14.64
N ASP A 55 -3.15 -4.54 -15.77
CA ASP A 55 -3.31 -5.32 -17.01
C ASP A 55 -2.52 -4.68 -18.18
N LYS A 56 -1.60 -3.76 -17.87
CA LYS A 56 -0.74 -3.05 -18.84
C LYS A 56 0.71 -3.47 -18.67
N ASP A 57 1.45 -3.51 -19.77
CA ASP A 57 2.89 -3.79 -19.75
C ASP A 57 3.68 -2.50 -19.44
N LEU A 58 3.72 -2.11 -18.16
CA LEU A 58 4.32 -0.85 -17.71
C LEU A 58 5.40 -1.07 -16.66
N ASN A 59 6.53 -0.38 -16.82
CA ASN A 59 7.50 -0.20 -15.73
C ASN A 59 7.11 1.05 -14.93
N VAL A 60 6.70 0.85 -13.68
CA VAL A 60 6.18 1.92 -12.84
C VAL A 60 7.20 2.32 -11.77
N CYS A 61 7.64 3.59 -11.80
CA CYS A 61 8.36 4.20 -10.70
C CYS A 61 7.38 4.94 -9.78
N VAL A 62 7.39 4.62 -8.49
CA VAL A 62 6.66 5.40 -7.49
C VAL A 62 7.57 6.50 -6.95
N PHE A 63 7.11 7.75 -7.01
CA PHE A 63 7.77 8.90 -6.42
C PHE A 63 6.96 9.39 -5.19
N PRO A 64 7.56 9.36 -3.98
CA PRO A 64 6.83 9.60 -2.74
C PRO A 64 6.60 11.10 -2.51
N SER A 65 5.56 11.68 -3.12
CA SER A 65 5.21 13.10 -2.96
C SER A 65 4.00 13.35 -2.06
N GLY A 66 3.43 12.30 -1.45
CA GLY A 66 2.37 12.38 -0.46
C GLY A 66 2.88 12.59 0.97
N THR A 67 1.96 12.53 1.93
CA THR A 67 2.26 12.73 3.35
C THR A 67 2.83 11.48 4.03
N ALA A 68 2.28 10.30 3.72
CA ALA A 68 2.63 9.03 4.35
C ALA A 68 3.58 8.21 3.48
N ASN A 69 3.19 7.94 2.23
CA ASN A 69 3.97 7.19 1.23
C ASN A 69 4.34 5.78 1.73
N LEU A 70 3.43 5.14 2.45
CA LEU A 70 3.60 3.81 3.02
C LEU A 70 3.95 2.76 1.97
N PHE A 71 3.33 2.82 0.79
CA PHE A 71 3.66 1.87 -0.28
C PHE A 71 5.14 2.00 -0.68
N PHE A 72 5.60 3.24 -0.90
CA PHE A 72 7.00 3.52 -1.22
C PHE A 72 7.94 3.08 -0.09
N SER A 73 7.58 3.34 1.17
CA SER A 73 8.36 2.88 2.33
C SER A 73 8.47 1.35 2.35
N ASN A 74 7.40 0.62 2.03
CA ASN A 74 7.41 -0.84 1.95
C ASN A 74 8.25 -1.37 0.76
N LEU A 75 8.46 -0.59 -0.30
CA LEU A 75 9.40 -0.95 -1.36
C LEU A 75 10.85 -0.98 -0.86
N GLY A 76 11.18 -0.28 0.22
CA GLY A 76 12.55 -0.20 0.75
C GLY A 76 13.54 0.60 -0.12
N ASN A 77 13.04 1.34 -1.11
CA ASN A 77 13.86 2.23 -1.93
C ASN A 77 14.39 3.41 -1.12
N SER A 78 15.51 4.00 -1.57
CA SER A 78 16.00 5.26 -1.04
C SER A 78 15.00 6.39 -1.33
N PRO A 79 14.57 7.18 -0.32
CA PRO A 79 13.61 8.26 -0.52
C PRO A 79 14.23 9.52 -1.14
N GLU A 80 15.56 9.56 -1.35
CA GLU A 80 16.22 10.72 -1.95
C GLU A 80 15.77 10.89 -3.41
N PRO A 81 15.26 12.07 -3.83
CA PRO A 81 14.78 12.27 -5.19
C PRO A 81 15.80 11.93 -6.29
N ALA A 82 17.10 12.16 -6.04
CA ALA A 82 18.16 11.81 -6.99
C ALA A 82 18.37 10.28 -7.09
N ALA A 83 18.20 9.55 -5.97
CA ALA A 83 18.25 8.10 -5.95
C ALA A 83 17.05 7.49 -6.68
N VAL A 84 15.82 8.00 -6.45
CA VAL A 84 14.63 7.55 -7.17
C VAL A 84 14.76 7.81 -8.67
N ALA A 85 15.29 8.97 -9.08
CA ALA A 85 15.52 9.26 -10.50
C ALA A 85 16.53 8.30 -11.13
N ARG A 86 17.60 7.95 -10.39
CA ARG A 86 18.59 6.96 -10.81
C ARG A 86 17.97 5.56 -10.91
N ALA A 87 17.19 5.13 -9.92
CA ALA A 87 16.50 3.84 -9.92
C ALA A 87 15.56 3.73 -11.12
N CYS A 88 14.79 4.81 -11.38
CA CYS A 88 13.96 4.94 -12.56
C CYS A 88 14.80 4.74 -13.82
N ARG A 89 15.89 5.48 -14.02
CA ARG A 89 16.74 5.33 -15.20
C ARG A 89 17.36 3.93 -15.36
N ILE A 90 17.73 3.29 -14.24
CA ILE A 90 18.24 1.92 -14.23
C ILE A 90 17.14 0.93 -14.65
N GLY A 91 15.90 1.16 -14.23
CA GLY A 91 14.72 0.45 -14.72
C GLY A 91 14.65 -1.01 -14.26
N ARG A 92 15.27 -1.34 -13.12
CA ARG A 92 15.15 -2.66 -12.49
C ARG A 92 13.82 -2.73 -11.77
N THR A 93 13.06 -3.79 -12.05
CA THR A 93 11.72 -3.99 -11.53
C THR A 93 11.61 -5.31 -10.78
N PHE A 94 10.60 -5.41 -9.94
CA PHE A 94 10.01 -6.67 -9.50
C PHE A 94 8.52 -6.65 -9.84
N ASP A 95 7.92 -7.83 -9.96
CA ASP A 95 6.48 -7.94 -10.23
C ASP A 95 5.72 -7.88 -8.90
N CYS A 96 4.97 -6.80 -8.73
CA CYS A 96 4.27 -6.47 -7.51
C CYS A 96 2.84 -7.04 -7.54
N ASP A 97 2.47 -7.67 -6.43
CA ASP A 97 1.12 -8.10 -6.11
C ASP A 97 0.28 -6.91 -5.64
N LEU A 98 -0.97 -6.88 -6.09
CA LEU A 98 -1.97 -5.93 -5.61
C LEU A 98 -3.10 -6.66 -4.88
N GLY A 99 -3.73 -5.97 -3.94
CA GLY A 99 -5.02 -6.38 -3.41
C GLY A 99 -6.16 -5.93 -4.32
N GLY A 100 -7.16 -6.78 -4.51
CA GLY A 100 -8.46 -6.41 -5.08
C GLY A 100 -9.55 -6.64 -4.05
N ILE A 101 -10.47 -5.69 -3.91
CA ILE A 101 -11.61 -5.76 -2.98
C ILE A 101 -12.93 -5.52 -3.70
N SER A 102 -13.98 -6.20 -3.27
CA SER A 102 -15.36 -5.98 -3.72
C SER A 102 -16.35 -6.03 -2.56
N TRP A 103 -17.38 -5.19 -2.61
CA TRP A 103 -18.44 -5.12 -1.60
C TRP A 103 -19.74 -4.59 -2.21
N ALA A 104 -20.86 -4.82 -1.53
CA ALA A 104 -22.14 -4.19 -1.85
C ALA A 104 -22.43 -3.05 -0.86
N ASP A 105 -22.91 -1.91 -1.38
CA ASP A 105 -23.41 -0.82 -0.54
C ASP A 105 -24.81 -1.14 0.06
N PRO A 106 -25.35 -0.29 0.95
CA PRO A 106 -26.68 -0.51 1.53
C PRO A 106 -27.84 -0.56 0.53
N GLN A 107 -27.64 -0.07 -0.70
CA GLN A 107 -28.59 -0.12 -1.80
C GLN A 107 -28.44 -1.38 -2.65
N GLY A 108 -27.43 -2.21 -2.37
CA GLY A 108 -27.12 -3.44 -3.09
C GLY A 108 -26.34 -3.20 -4.39
N GLN A 109 -25.75 -2.02 -4.58
CA GLN A 109 -24.85 -1.78 -5.70
C GLN A 109 -23.48 -2.39 -5.37
N GLU A 110 -22.96 -3.18 -6.30
CA GLU A 110 -21.63 -3.78 -6.21
C GLU A 110 -20.54 -2.76 -6.58
N HIS A 111 -19.52 -2.69 -5.75
CA HIS A 111 -18.34 -1.84 -5.90
C HIS A 111 -17.09 -2.71 -5.90
N HIS A 112 -16.03 -2.27 -6.60
CA HIS A 112 -14.73 -2.92 -6.56
C HIS A 112 -13.61 -1.93 -6.84
N CYS A 113 -12.46 -2.14 -6.22
CA CYS A 113 -11.24 -1.38 -6.47
C CYS A 113 -9.99 -2.18 -6.07
N GLY A 114 -8.82 -1.61 -6.31
CA GLY A 114 -7.55 -2.13 -5.81
C GLY A 114 -7.11 -1.46 -4.52
N PHE A 115 -6.23 -2.16 -3.81
CA PHE A 115 -5.48 -1.63 -2.67
C PHE A 115 -4.04 -2.17 -2.73
N THR A 116 -3.12 -1.42 -2.13
CA THR A 116 -1.68 -1.71 -2.09
C THR A 116 -1.20 -2.06 -0.71
N LEU A 117 -1.87 -1.55 0.34
CA LEU A 117 -1.46 -1.70 1.73
C LEU A 117 -2.41 -2.67 2.43
N MET A 118 -3.65 -2.25 2.65
CA MET A 118 -4.63 -3.02 3.43
C MET A 118 -6.04 -2.46 3.30
N THR A 119 -7.00 -3.31 3.64
CA THR A 119 -8.37 -2.94 3.98
C THR A 119 -8.67 -3.36 5.41
N GLY A 120 -9.47 -2.56 6.11
CA GLY A 120 -9.83 -2.78 7.50
C GLY A 120 -11.29 -2.52 7.77
N SER A 121 -11.90 -3.31 8.65
CA SER A 121 -13.31 -3.20 9.02
C SER A 121 -13.49 -3.01 10.52
N GLY A 122 -14.62 -2.43 10.94
CA GLY A 122 -14.93 -2.22 12.35
C GLY A 122 -14.17 -1.04 12.95
N PHE A 123 -13.45 -1.28 14.05
CA PHE A 123 -12.75 -0.23 14.80
C PHE A 123 -11.68 0.47 13.96
N ASP A 124 -10.93 -0.26 13.14
CA ASP A 124 -9.90 0.32 12.28
C ASP A 124 -10.50 1.39 11.33
N ALA A 125 -11.56 1.03 10.62
CA ALA A 125 -12.29 1.96 9.75
C ALA A 125 -13.00 3.08 10.54
N SER A 126 -13.44 2.81 11.78
CA SER A 126 -14.02 3.84 12.64
C SER A 126 -12.99 4.91 13.03
N LEU A 127 -11.77 4.50 13.35
CA LEU A 127 -10.65 5.41 13.62
C LEU A 127 -10.26 6.19 12.36
N MET A 128 -10.22 5.53 11.20
CA MET A 128 -9.95 6.21 9.94
C MET A 128 -11.00 7.28 9.62
N ARG A 129 -12.29 6.97 9.80
CA ARG A 129 -13.39 7.93 9.64
C ARG A 129 -13.27 9.11 10.61
N ALA A 130 -12.92 8.85 11.88
CA ALA A 130 -12.71 9.89 12.89
C ALA A 130 -11.49 10.78 12.60
N ALA A 131 -10.46 10.24 11.94
CA ALA A 131 -9.25 10.96 11.58
C ALA A 131 -9.42 11.88 10.35
N VAL A 132 -10.42 11.66 9.49
CA VAL A 132 -10.63 12.42 8.23
C VAL A 132 -10.54 13.95 8.40
N PRO A 133 -11.18 14.59 9.41
CA PRO A 133 -11.12 16.04 9.58
C PRO A 133 -9.69 16.57 9.81
N ASN A 134 -8.84 15.75 10.43
CA ASN A 134 -7.48 16.12 10.83
C ASN A 134 -6.39 15.54 9.90
N LYS A 135 -6.74 14.58 9.02
CA LYS A 135 -5.81 13.89 8.10
C LYS A 135 -5.00 14.86 7.22
N LYS A 136 -5.63 15.95 6.75
CA LYS A 136 -4.96 16.99 5.93
C LYS A 136 -3.93 17.83 6.71
N ALA A 137 -4.15 18.03 8.00
CA ALA A 137 -3.32 18.92 8.83
C ALA A 137 -2.25 18.15 9.63
N MET A 138 -2.54 16.90 10.00
CA MET A 138 -1.73 16.10 10.92
C MET A 138 -1.22 14.80 10.29
N GLY A 139 -1.55 14.52 9.04
CA GLY A 139 -1.26 13.23 8.40
C GLY A 139 -1.92 12.07 9.13
N GLU A 140 -1.30 10.89 9.08
CA GLU A 140 -1.82 9.68 9.74
C GLU A 140 -1.65 9.69 11.27
N SER A 141 -0.94 10.66 11.85
CA SER A 141 -0.86 10.81 13.31
C SER A 141 -2.22 11.11 13.97
N ALA A 142 -3.19 11.58 13.17
CA ALA A 142 -4.58 11.72 13.58
C ALA A 142 -5.23 10.38 13.96
N TYR A 143 -4.79 9.26 13.37
CA TYR A 143 -5.25 7.92 13.72
C TYR A 143 -4.90 7.57 15.17
N PHE A 144 -3.65 7.85 15.57
CA PHE A 144 -3.21 7.58 16.94
C PHE A 144 -3.97 8.41 17.96
N LEU A 145 -4.33 9.66 17.65
CA LEU A 145 -5.17 10.48 18.52
C LEU A 145 -6.59 9.94 18.63
N ALA A 146 -7.22 9.58 17.50
CA ALA A 146 -8.55 8.99 17.50
C ALA A 146 -8.62 7.69 18.31
N ALA A 147 -7.53 6.91 18.33
CA ALA A 147 -7.44 5.69 19.13
C ALA A 147 -7.54 5.93 20.64
N PHE A 148 -7.07 7.08 21.14
CA PHE A 148 -7.19 7.43 22.56
C PHE A 148 -8.61 7.86 22.94
N ASP A 149 -9.39 8.37 22.00
CA ASP A 149 -10.76 8.86 22.25
C ASP A 149 -11.79 7.73 22.37
N ASN A 150 -11.53 6.55 21.78
CA ASN A 150 -12.45 5.42 21.82
C ASN A 150 -11.79 4.13 22.34
N SER A 151 -11.71 4.01 23.67
CA SER A 151 -10.94 2.95 24.33
C SER A 151 -11.64 1.57 24.35
N HIS A 152 -12.97 1.54 24.20
CA HIS A 152 -13.78 0.31 24.30
C HIS A 152 -14.72 0.16 23.09
N PRO A 153 -14.16 -0.10 21.90
CA PRO A 153 -14.98 -0.31 20.72
C PRO A 153 -15.86 -1.56 20.83
N PRO A 154 -17.01 -1.57 20.13
CA PRO A 154 -17.92 -2.70 20.20
C PRO A 154 -17.30 -3.93 19.53
N VAL A 155 -17.34 -5.06 20.23
CA VAL A 155 -16.95 -6.37 19.69
C VAL A 155 -17.99 -6.82 18.65
N VAL A 156 -17.50 -7.42 17.58
CA VAL A 156 -18.26 -7.94 16.44
C VAL A 156 -17.80 -9.37 16.16
N THR A 157 -18.74 -10.22 15.76
CA THR A 157 -18.43 -11.58 15.30
C THR A 157 -18.13 -11.53 13.82
N PHE A 158 -16.93 -11.95 13.42
CA PHE A 158 -16.49 -12.09 12.03
C PHE A 158 -16.53 -13.57 11.63
N THR A 159 -17.16 -13.86 10.49
CA THR A 159 -17.02 -15.12 9.77
C THR A 159 -16.10 -14.88 8.59
N ILE A 160 -14.98 -15.60 8.55
CA ILE A 160 -13.89 -15.39 7.60
C ILE A 160 -13.71 -16.69 6.83
N GLU A 161 -14.09 -16.66 5.55
CA GLU A 161 -13.91 -17.76 4.61
C GLU A 161 -12.60 -17.53 3.85
N LEU A 162 -11.62 -18.39 4.09
CA LEU A 162 -10.30 -18.43 3.46
C LEU A 162 -10.29 -19.51 2.38
N ASP A 163 -9.18 -19.69 1.64
CA ASP A 163 -9.10 -20.71 0.58
C ASP A 163 -9.26 -22.15 1.12
N ASP A 164 -8.79 -22.43 2.35
CA ASP A 164 -8.72 -23.79 2.91
C ASP A 164 -9.63 -24.03 4.12
N GLN A 165 -10.18 -22.97 4.72
CA GLN A 165 -10.95 -23.05 5.95
C GLN A 165 -11.91 -21.88 6.15
N THR A 166 -12.89 -22.08 7.02
CA THR A 166 -13.71 -21.00 7.56
C THR A 166 -13.41 -20.86 9.05
N VAL A 167 -13.11 -19.63 9.49
CA VAL A 167 -12.91 -19.32 10.91
C VAL A 167 -13.94 -18.30 11.38
N VAL A 168 -14.38 -18.46 12.62
CA VAL A 168 -15.23 -17.48 13.31
C VAL A 168 -14.42 -16.88 14.45
N ARG A 169 -14.38 -15.55 14.54
CA ARG A 169 -13.65 -14.81 15.57
C ARG A 169 -14.49 -13.66 16.09
N GLU A 170 -14.29 -13.31 17.36
CA GLU A 170 -14.89 -12.12 17.97
C GLU A 170 -13.79 -11.08 18.20
N GLY A 171 -13.99 -9.89 17.67
CA GLY A 171 -13.00 -8.83 17.80
C GLY A 171 -13.55 -7.46 17.47
N ILE A 172 -12.69 -6.46 17.53
CA ILE A 172 -13.07 -5.06 17.25
C ILE A 172 -12.78 -4.66 15.81
N ALA A 173 -11.88 -5.38 15.13
CA ALA A 173 -11.56 -5.14 13.72
C ALA A 173 -11.11 -6.43 13.02
N CYS A 174 -11.37 -6.51 11.73
CA CYS A 174 -10.77 -7.49 10.83
C CYS A 174 -10.02 -6.73 9.73
N ILE A 175 -8.74 -7.04 9.55
CA ILE A 175 -7.84 -6.39 8.60
C ILE A 175 -7.35 -7.43 7.59
N VAL A 176 -7.34 -7.07 6.32
CA VAL A 176 -6.78 -7.84 5.22
C VAL A 176 -5.69 -6.99 4.58
N ALA A 177 -4.44 -7.44 4.63
CA ALA A 177 -3.27 -6.69 4.22
C ALA A 177 -2.53 -7.37 3.05
N ASN A 178 -1.95 -6.52 2.20
CA ASN A 178 -1.03 -6.88 1.12
C ASN A 178 0.42 -6.48 1.48
N CYS A 179 0.64 -5.62 2.49
CA CYS A 179 1.98 -5.23 2.93
C CYS A 179 2.14 -5.23 4.46
N ALA A 180 3.38 -5.40 4.93
CA ALA A 180 3.75 -5.61 6.32
C ALA A 180 3.82 -4.35 7.19
N MET A 181 4.29 -3.24 6.61
CA MET A 181 4.82 -2.11 7.38
C MET A 181 3.86 -0.91 7.35
N ILE A 182 3.65 -0.32 8.52
CA ILE A 182 3.03 0.99 8.67
C ILE A 182 4.09 2.05 9.00
N GLN A 183 3.68 3.30 9.19
CA GLN A 183 4.61 4.42 9.41
C GLN A 183 5.58 4.16 10.59
N GLY A 184 6.83 4.56 10.41
CA GLY A 184 7.87 4.48 11.45
C GLY A 184 8.57 3.11 11.54
N ASP A 185 8.63 2.38 10.43
CA ASP A 185 9.23 1.04 10.32
C ASP A 185 8.60 0.01 11.27
N ILE A 186 7.32 0.20 11.59
CA ILE A 186 6.59 -0.76 12.42
C ILE A 186 6.07 -1.88 11.54
N GLU A 187 6.67 -3.04 11.73
CA GLU A 187 6.21 -4.29 11.17
C GLU A 187 5.05 -4.84 12.02
N ILE A 188 3.81 -4.69 11.53
CA ILE A 188 2.62 -5.27 12.17
C ILE A 188 2.55 -6.76 11.84
N MET A 189 2.88 -7.12 10.60
CA MET A 189 2.78 -8.47 10.08
C MET A 189 4.15 -8.91 9.56
N PRO A 190 4.94 -9.65 10.35
CA PRO A 190 6.24 -10.09 9.91
C PRO A 190 6.13 -11.00 8.68
N ASP A 191 7.10 -10.87 7.78
CA ASP A 191 7.20 -11.63 6.52
C ASP A 191 6.08 -11.36 5.50
N CYS A 192 5.25 -10.32 5.66
CA CYS A 192 4.30 -9.93 4.62
C CYS A 192 5.05 -9.26 3.45
N ARG A 193 4.90 -9.82 2.24
CA ARG A 193 5.66 -9.46 1.05
C ARG A 193 4.73 -9.02 -0.06
N LEU A 194 5.20 -8.12 -0.90
CA LEU A 194 4.49 -7.63 -2.09
C LEU A 194 4.64 -8.55 -3.32
N ASP A 195 5.23 -9.73 -3.18
CA ASP A 195 5.56 -10.65 -4.28
C ASP A 195 5.39 -12.14 -3.90
N ASP A 196 4.62 -12.45 -2.85
CA ASP A 196 4.42 -13.83 -2.36
C ASP A 196 3.09 -14.46 -2.78
N GLY A 197 2.25 -13.71 -3.48
CA GLY A 197 0.95 -14.13 -3.99
C GLY A 197 -0.07 -14.40 -2.90
N LEU A 198 0.03 -13.74 -1.74
CA LEU A 198 -0.85 -13.95 -0.58
C LEU A 198 -1.33 -12.61 0.02
N LEU A 199 -2.49 -12.67 0.66
CA LEU A 199 -2.97 -11.66 1.60
C LEU A 199 -2.84 -12.19 3.02
N ASP A 200 -2.51 -11.31 3.96
CA ASP A 200 -2.47 -11.59 5.38
C ASP A 200 -3.77 -11.07 6.05
N VAL A 201 -4.46 -11.92 6.79
CA VAL A 201 -5.72 -11.62 7.49
C VAL A 201 -5.52 -11.72 8.99
N ILE A 202 -5.90 -10.67 9.72
CA ILE A 202 -5.87 -10.63 11.19
C ILE A 202 -7.20 -10.14 11.76
N VAL A 203 -7.54 -10.64 12.95
CA VAL A 203 -8.64 -10.12 13.76
C VAL A 203 -8.06 -9.55 15.04
N LEU A 204 -8.46 -8.33 15.38
CA LEU A 204 -8.10 -7.71 16.65
C LEU A 204 -9.07 -8.21 17.73
N GLU A 205 -8.76 -9.37 18.30
CA GLU A 205 -9.56 -10.08 19.32
C GLU A 205 -9.41 -9.46 20.71
N THR A 206 -9.87 -8.22 20.85
CA THR A 206 -9.87 -7.50 22.13
C THR A 206 -11.14 -6.68 22.29
N ASN A 207 -11.47 -6.30 23.52
CA ASN A 207 -12.43 -5.24 23.83
C ASN A 207 -11.75 -3.99 24.44
N ASP A 208 -10.44 -4.06 24.69
CA ASP A 208 -9.58 -2.97 25.15
C ASP A 208 -8.61 -2.60 24.03
N ALA A 209 -9.00 -1.60 23.23
CA ALA A 209 -8.20 -1.12 22.12
C ALA A 209 -6.90 -0.46 22.61
N VAL A 210 -6.96 0.26 23.72
CA VAL A 210 -5.79 0.97 24.28
C VAL A 210 -4.76 -0.03 24.81
N GLY A 211 -5.21 -1.11 25.45
CA GLY A 211 -4.34 -2.21 25.89
C GLY A 211 -3.60 -2.90 24.75
N LEU A 212 -4.22 -3.03 23.57
CA LEU A 212 -3.61 -3.62 22.38
C LEU A 212 -2.71 -2.64 21.61
N LEU A 213 -3.14 -1.38 21.49
CA LEU A 213 -2.40 -0.36 20.75
C LEU A 213 -1.19 0.16 21.53
N ARG A 214 -1.21 0.16 22.87
CA ARG A 214 -0.06 0.58 23.68
C ARG A 214 1.21 -0.21 23.34
N PRO A 215 1.26 -1.55 23.37
CA PRO A 215 2.45 -2.30 22.95
C PRO A 215 2.91 -2.01 21.52
N LEU A 216 1.98 -1.83 20.57
CA LEU A 216 2.31 -1.47 19.19
C LEU A 216 2.94 -0.07 19.12
N LEU A 217 2.40 0.89 19.88
CA LEU A 217 2.94 2.24 20.04
C LEU A 217 4.26 2.26 20.81
N PHE A 218 4.47 1.41 21.82
CA PHE A 218 5.75 1.32 22.52
C PHE A 218 6.82 0.61 21.66
N GLY A 219 6.41 -0.24 20.72
CA GLY A 219 7.25 -0.73 19.64
C GLY A 219 7.84 0.37 18.74
N LEU A 220 7.24 1.58 18.73
CA LEU A 220 7.82 2.78 18.10
C LEU A 220 9.16 3.22 18.72
N ILE A 221 9.50 2.74 19.92
CA ILE A 221 10.71 3.12 20.66
C ILE A 221 11.79 2.02 20.58
N ASP A 222 11.40 0.77 20.27
CA ASP A 222 12.30 -0.39 20.12
C ASP A 222 12.12 -1.05 18.75
N HIS A 223 12.66 -0.40 17.73
CA HIS A 223 12.55 -0.77 16.30
C HIS A 223 13.04 -2.21 15.99
N HIS A 224 13.89 -2.78 16.84
CA HIS A 224 14.45 -4.14 16.64
C HIS A 224 13.75 -5.23 17.48
N GLY A 225 12.70 -4.89 18.23
CA GLY A 225 11.85 -5.87 18.92
C GLY A 225 12.56 -6.72 19.97
N ALA A 226 13.66 -6.24 20.56
CA ALA A 226 14.49 -7.06 21.44
C ALA A 226 13.88 -7.28 22.84
N ASN A 227 12.94 -6.43 23.30
CA ASN A 227 12.46 -6.49 24.69
C ASN A 227 10.94 -6.43 24.93
N LEU A 228 10.10 -6.28 23.91
CA LEU A 228 8.66 -6.02 24.12
C LEU A 228 7.80 -7.01 23.34
N GLY A 229 7.11 -7.87 24.07
CA GLY A 229 6.21 -8.88 23.51
C GLY A 229 5.13 -8.21 22.64
N ARG A 230 5.26 -8.36 21.32
CA ARG A 230 4.19 -8.04 20.37
C ARG A 230 2.96 -8.91 20.74
N PRO A 231 1.74 -8.35 20.78
CA PRO A 231 0.55 -9.18 20.95
C PRO A 231 0.56 -10.25 19.86
N ARG A 232 0.46 -11.53 20.25
CA ARG A 232 0.34 -12.63 19.27
C ARG A 232 -1.05 -12.55 18.66
N LEU A 233 -1.16 -11.76 17.60
CA LEU A 233 -2.33 -11.76 16.75
C LEU A 233 -2.28 -13.04 15.92
N GLU A 234 -3.36 -13.81 15.93
CA GLU A 234 -3.50 -14.94 15.01
C GLU A 234 -3.57 -14.38 13.58
N ARG A 235 -2.77 -14.97 12.69
CA ARG A 235 -2.59 -14.53 11.31
C ARG A 235 -2.94 -15.67 10.36
N PHE A 236 -3.76 -15.37 9.37
CA PHE A 236 -4.11 -16.28 8.30
C PHE A 236 -3.56 -15.76 6.97
N ARG A 237 -3.01 -16.65 6.16
CA ARG A 237 -2.50 -16.32 4.82
C ARG A 237 -3.36 -16.99 3.77
N THR A 238 -3.84 -16.23 2.79
CA THR A 238 -4.80 -16.72 1.80
C THR A 238 -4.70 -15.94 0.49
N LYS A 239 -5.11 -16.52 -0.63
CA LYS A 239 -5.23 -15.80 -1.91
C LYS A 239 -6.58 -15.11 -2.03
N ARG A 240 -7.60 -15.67 -1.40
CA ARG A 240 -8.97 -15.12 -1.38
C ARG A 240 -9.52 -15.17 0.03
N VAL A 241 -10.26 -14.13 0.38
CA VAL A 241 -11.00 -14.06 1.64
C VAL A 241 -12.37 -13.46 1.39
N HIS A 242 -13.39 -14.05 2.01
CA HIS A 242 -14.69 -13.44 2.18
C HIS A 242 -14.93 -13.21 3.68
N VAL A 243 -15.23 -11.98 4.05
CA VAL A 243 -15.46 -11.57 5.43
C VAL A 243 -16.91 -11.14 5.58
N SER A 244 -17.62 -11.73 6.52
CA SER A 244 -18.96 -11.35 6.94
C SER A 244 -18.97 -10.96 8.42
N SER A 245 -19.71 -9.93 8.79
CA SER A 245 -19.87 -9.46 10.17
C SER A 245 -21.29 -9.65 10.69
N SER A 246 -21.45 -9.88 12.00
CA SER A 246 -22.76 -10.09 12.62
C SER A 246 -23.68 -8.86 12.61
N LYS A 247 -23.15 -7.69 12.25
CA LYS A 247 -23.87 -6.43 12.06
C LYS A 247 -23.12 -5.55 11.04
N PRO A 248 -23.77 -4.55 10.44
CA PRO A 248 -23.08 -3.55 9.63
C PRO A 248 -21.95 -2.87 10.41
N ILE A 249 -20.81 -2.68 9.75
CA ILE A 249 -19.62 -2.03 10.30
C ILE A 249 -18.96 -1.14 9.24
N PRO A 250 -18.18 -0.12 9.64
CA PRO A 250 -17.37 0.67 8.71
C PRO A 250 -16.32 -0.20 8.00
N LEU A 251 -15.95 0.19 6.78
CA LEU A 251 -14.83 -0.34 5.99
C LEU A 251 -13.91 0.81 5.57
N GLN A 252 -12.60 0.56 5.55
CA GLN A 252 -11.59 1.43 4.97
C GLN A 252 -10.71 0.66 3.97
N ILE A 253 -10.22 1.36 2.96
CA ILE A 253 -9.35 0.83 1.92
C ILE A 253 -8.17 1.80 1.78
N ASP A 254 -6.93 1.34 2.00
CA ASP A 254 -5.70 2.13 1.98
C ASP A 254 -5.80 3.47 2.76
N GLY A 255 -6.49 3.44 3.91
CA GLY A 255 -6.66 4.57 4.81
C GLY A 255 -7.83 5.49 4.47
N ASP A 256 -8.61 5.20 3.42
CA ASP A 256 -9.81 5.94 3.06
C ASP A 256 -11.07 5.16 3.49
N ALA A 257 -11.80 5.72 4.45
CA ALA A 257 -13.00 5.11 5.01
C ALA A 257 -14.24 5.40 4.15
N LEU A 258 -15.08 4.39 3.95
CA LEU A 258 -16.41 4.58 3.36
C LEU A 258 -17.28 5.44 4.28
N ASP A 259 -18.24 6.16 3.70
CA ASP A 259 -19.22 6.99 4.41
C ASP A 259 -20.46 6.21 4.87
N TYR A 260 -20.56 4.94 4.47
CA TYR A 260 -21.58 3.98 4.93
C TYR A 260 -20.95 2.76 5.61
N GLU A 261 -21.80 1.86 6.08
CA GLU A 261 -21.43 0.60 6.72
C GLU A 261 -21.84 -0.58 5.85
N ILE A 262 -21.07 -1.66 5.92
CA ILE A 262 -21.30 -2.90 5.17
C ILE A 262 -21.33 -4.09 6.12
N SER A 263 -21.96 -5.18 5.71
CA SER A 263 -21.98 -6.44 6.49
C SER A 263 -21.04 -7.51 5.93
N GLN A 264 -20.52 -7.32 4.72
CA GLN A 264 -19.63 -8.26 4.08
C GLN A 264 -18.77 -7.61 3.00
N PHE A 265 -17.57 -8.15 2.78
CA PHE A 265 -16.72 -7.83 1.64
C PHE A 265 -15.90 -9.05 1.25
N SER A 266 -15.40 -9.05 0.02
CA SER A 266 -14.45 -10.05 -0.46
C SER A 266 -13.16 -9.36 -0.88
N ALA A 267 -12.02 -9.98 -0.58
CA ALA A 267 -10.72 -9.53 -1.06
C ALA A 267 -9.95 -10.70 -1.68
N ARG A 268 -9.09 -10.38 -2.64
CA ARG A 268 -8.20 -11.34 -3.29
C ARG A 268 -6.88 -10.71 -3.67
N VAL A 269 -5.82 -11.50 -3.64
CA VAL A 269 -4.54 -11.11 -4.25
C VAL A 269 -4.68 -11.12 -5.76
N LEU A 270 -4.03 -10.15 -6.40
CA LEU A 270 -3.84 -10.02 -7.82
C LEU A 270 -2.33 -10.15 -8.05
N PRO A 271 -1.82 -11.38 -8.28
CA PRO A 271 -0.40 -11.62 -8.26
C PRO A 271 0.29 -11.09 -9.52
N GLU A 272 1.52 -10.59 -9.34
CA GLU A 272 2.46 -10.20 -10.40
C GLU A 272 1.82 -9.26 -11.44
N ARG A 273 1.10 -8.23 -10.98
CA ARG A 273 0.28 -7.39 -11.86
C ARG A 273 0.92 -6.10 -12.32
N VAL A 274 1.90 -5.60 -11.59
CA VAL A 274 2.58 -4.36 -11.97
C VAL A 274 4.07 -4.50 -11.75
N SER A 275 4.86 -4.26 -12.79
CA SER A 275 6.32 -4.20 -12.66
C SER A 275 6.72 -2.88 -12.03
N VAL A 276 7.14 -2.91 -10.76
CA VAL A 276 7.49 -1.73 -9.97
C VAL A 276 8.99 -1.57 -9.88
N ILE A 277 9.48 -0.35 -10.14
CA ILE A 277 10.91 -0.03 -10.12
C ILE A 277 11.45 0.01 -8.69
N VAL A 278 12.58 -0.66 -8.49
CA VAL A 278 13.29 -0.76 -7.22
C VAL A 278 14.78 -0.46 -7.35
N ASP A 279 15.39 0.02 -6.27
CA ASP A 279 16.83 0.23 -6.15
C ASP A 279 17.50 -0.84 -5.29
N SER A 280 18.84 -0.79 -5.20
CA SER A 280 19.63 -1.80 -4.50
C SER A 280 19.41 -1.86 -2.98
N PHE A 281 18.68 -0.91 -2.38
CA PHE A 281 18.29 -0.97 -0.97
C PHE A 281 17.00 -1.76 -0.77
N SER A 282 16.20 -1.93 -1.82
CA SER A 282 14.96 -2.68 -1.78
C SER A 282 15.21 -4.16 -1.50
N PRO A 283 14.43 -4.79 -0.59
CA PRO A 283 14.44 -6.24 -0.43
C PRO A 283 13.89 -7.00 -1.66
N TYR A 284 13.29 -6.29 -2.62
CA TYR A 284 12.78 -6.82 -3.87
C TYR A 284 13.76 -6.62 -5.05
N TYR A 285 14.94 -6.02 -4.81
CA TYR A 285 15.94 -5.86 -5.85
C TYR A 285 16.42 -7.24 -6.36
N PRO A 286 16.37 -7.51 -7.68
CA PRO A 286 16.81 -8.79 -8.24
C PRO A 286 18.27 -9.11 -7.87
N GLN A 287 18.55 -10.33 -7.42
CA GLN A 287 19.88 -10.76 -6.98
C GLN A 287 20.83 -11.17 -8.12
N ASP A 288 20.34 -11.23 -9.36
CA ASP A 288 21.17 -11.56 -10.51
C ASP A 288 22.12 -10.38 -10.83
N HIS A 289 23.38 -10.58 -10.47
CA HIS A 289 24.42 -9.54 -10.32
C HIS A 289 25.05 -8.99 -11.62
N ASP A 290 24.58 -9.38 -12.80
CA ASP A 290 25.43 -9.28 -13.99
C ASP A 290 25.30 -8.01 -14.84
N ASP A 291 24.32 -7.13 -14.63
CA ASP A 291 24.24 -5.88 -15.41
C ASP A 291 23.82 -4.66 -14.55
N LEU A 292 24.81 -3.92 -14.03
CA LEU A 292 24.58 -2.58 -13.45
C LEU A 292 24.37 -1.50 -14.52
N GLU A 293 24.37 -1.86 -15.80
CA GLU A 293 24.10 -0.91 -16.88
C GLU A 293 22.65 -0.44 -16.81
N PRO A 294 22.40 0.89 -16.91
CA PRO A 294 21.05 1.40 -16.95
C PRO A 294 20.31 0.82 -18.15
N ARG A 295 19.06 0.36 -17.96
CA ARG A 295 18.19 -0.06 -19.06
C ARG A 295 18.06 1.01 -20.15
N PHE A 296 18.17 2.27 -19.76
CA PHE A 296 18.25 3.42 -20.64
C PHE A 296 19.60 4.13 -20.42
N PRO A 297 20.67 3.82 -21.17
CA PRO A 297 21.91 4.57 -21.04
C PRO A 297 21.69 6.03 -21.47
N GLY A 298 22.38 6.99 -20.85
CA GLY A 298 22.47 8.34 -21.40
C GLY A 298 23.37 8.33 -22.64
N SER A 299 23.19 9.27 -23.56
CA SER A 299 24.24 9.53 -24.55
C SER A 299 25.50 9.97 -23.77
N GLU A 300 26.58 9.18 -23.84
CA GLU A 300 27.88 9.68 -23.39
C GLU A 300 28.15 10.97 -24.16
N ILE A 301 28.36 12.07 -23.44
CA ILE A 301 28.97 13.24 -24.06
C ILE A 301 30.40 12.80 -24.38
N GLU A 302 30.64 12.38 -25.62
CA GLU A 302 32.00 12.22 -26.13
C GLU A 302 32.72 13.54 -25.90
N ALA A 303 33.60 13.55 -24.89
CA ALA A 303 34.51 14.66 -24.68
C ALA A 303 35.41 14.70 -25.92
N PHE A 304 35.13 15.65 -26.82
CA PHE A 304 36.02 15.93 -27.94
C PHE A 304 37.45 16.10 -27.40
N PRO A 305 38.45 15.38 -27.94
CA PRO A 305 39.82 15.56 -27.52
C PRO A 305 40.21 17.01 -27.79
N HIS A 306 40.66 17.71 -26.74
CA HIS A 306 41.21 19.04 -26.86
C HIS A 306 42.38 19.01 -27.87
N SER A 307 42.16 19.60 -29.05
CA SER A 307 43.19 19.91 -30.04
C SER A 307 43.95 21.17 -29.64
#